data_AF-A0A836WQC1-F1
#
_entry.id   AF-A0A836WQC1-F1
#
_cell.length_a   1.000
_cell.length_b   1.000
_cell.length_c   1.000
_cell.angle_alpha   90.00
_cell.angle_beta   90.00
_cell.angle_gamma   90.00
#
_symmetry.space_group_name_H-M   'P 1'
#
loop_
_entity.id
_entity.type
_entity.pdbx_description
1 polymer ?
#
loop_
_entity_poly.entity_id
_entity_poly.type
_entity_poly.pdbx_seq_one_letter_code
_entity_poly.pdbx_strand_id
1 'polypeptide(L)'
;VGPSDFIPFLGNTKLMFMRIEGRQWANIPYNMEVRLEVDDKANSAGIVVDAIRLAKIALDRGVGGPIKPASAYLMKHPIEQTSDVKAKDECEKFVAGN
;
A
#
# COMPACT_ATOMS: atom_id res chain seq x y z
N VAL A 1 -7.51 -6.68 13.02
CA VAL A 1 -8.15 -5.63 12.19
C VAL A 1 -8.73 -6.30 10.96
N GLY A 2 -9.98 -6.03 10.63
CA GLY A 2 -10.69 -6.72 9.55
C GLY A 2 -11.99 -5.98 9.18
N PRO A 3 -12.74 -6.49 8.18
CA PRO A 3 -14.03 -5.91 7.83
C PRO A 3 -14.99 -6.00 9.03
N SER A 4 -15.71 -4.92 9.31
CA SER A 4 -16.72 -4.89 10.38
C SER A 4 -18.09 -5.27 9.84
N ASP A 5 -18.60 -4.53 8.86
CA ASP A 5 -19.92 -4.76 8.27
C ASP A 5 -19.99 -4.25 6.82
N PHE A 6 -20.98 -4.74 6.09
CA PHE A 6 -21.34 -4.25 4.75
C PHE A 6 -22.55 -3.33 4.84
N ILE A 7 -22.39 -2.08 4.43
CA ILE A 7 -23.44 -1.06 4.46
C ILE A 7 -23.74 -0.61 3.03
N PRO A 8 -24.87 -1.05 2.42
CA PRO A 8 -25.10 -0.91 0.97
C PRO A 8 -25.04 0.52 0.44
N PHE A 9 -25.56 1.49 1.18
CA PHE A 9 -25.61 2.88 0.72
C PHE A 9 -24.25 3.57 0.67
N LEU A 10 -23.21 3.01 1.30
CA LEU A 10 -21.84 3.54 1.19
C LEU A 10 -21.26 3.32 -0.21
N GLY A 11 -21.79 2.38 -0.99
CA GLY A 11 -21.30 2.09 -2.33
C GLY A 11 -19.81 1.75 -2.34
N ASN A 12 -19.00 2.64 -2.92
CA ASN A 12 -17.55 2.48 -3.04
C ASN A 12 -16.76 3.19 -1.92
N THR A 13 -17.45 3.99 -1.10
CA THR A 13 -16.86 4.67 0.04
C THR A 13 -16.58 3.65 1.14
N LYS A 14 -15.34 3.64 1.63
CA LYS A 14 -14.92 2.82 2.75
C LYS A 14 -14.69 3.70 3.97
N LEU A 15 -15.33 3.30 5.06
CA LEU A 15 -15.12 3.90 6.37
C LEU A 15 -14.21 3.01 7.21
N MET A 16 -13.28 3.63 7.91
CA MET A 16 -12.45 2.98 8.92
C MET A 16 -12.52 3.80 10.20
N PHE A 17 -12.78 3.11 11.30
CA PHE A 17 -12.73 3.66 12.65
C PHE A 17 -11.65 2.91 13.41
N MET A 18 -10.68 3.64 13.97
CA MET A 18 -9.58 3.08 14.74
C MET A 18 -9.48 3.81 16.07
N ARG A 19 -9.31 3.04 17.14
CA ARG A 19 -8.98 3.55 18.47
C ARG A 19 -7.60 3.03 18.87
N ILE A 20 -6.74 3.93 19.31
CA ILE A 20 -5.40 3.64 19.80
C ILE A 20 -5.36 4.06 21.26
N GLU A 21 -4.98 3.14 22.13
CA GLU A 21 -4.77 3.40 23.55
C GLU A 21 -3.30 3.15 23.87
N GLY A 22 -2.69 4.10 24.59
CA GLY A 22 -1.28 4.04 24.89
C GLY A 22 -0.94 4.73 26.21
N ARG A 23 0.35 4.76 26.51
CA ARG A 23 0.90 5.37 27.73
C ARG A 23 2.06 6.28 27.35
N GLN A 24 2.09 7.47 27.93
CA GLN A 24 3.13 8.47 27.77
C GLN A 24 4.22 8.30 28.84
N TRP A 25 5.13 9.27 28.93
CA TRP A 25 6.03 9.43 30.07
C TRP A 25 5.29 9.33 31.41
N ALA A 26 5.96 8.77 32.42
CA ALA A 26 5.38 8.50 33.75
C ALA A 26 4.10 7.65 33.72
N ASN A 27 3.95 6.80 32.70
CA ASN A 27 2.84 5.85 32.57
C ASN A 27 1.45 6.51 32.45
N ILE A 28 1.41 7.80 32.09
CA ILE A 28 0.16 8.55 31.96
C ILE A 28 -0.61 8.03 30.73
N PRO A 29 -1.86 7.56 30.88
CA PRO A 29 -2.62 7.01 29.77
C PRO A 29 -3.00 8.09 28.76
N TYR A 30 -3.07 7.71 27.48
CA TYR A 30 -3.67 8.51 26.42
C TYR A 30 -4.51 7.64 25.50
N ASN A 31 -5.45 8.28 24.81
CA ASN A 31 -6.22 7.65 23.74
C ASN A 31 -6.21 8.53 22.49
N MET A 32 -6.45 7.91 21.34
CA MET A 32 -6.64 8.55 20.06
C MET A 32 -7.73 7.80 19.30
N GLU A 33 -8.68 8.52 18.73
CA GLU A 33 -9.69 7.97 17.84
C GLU A 33 -9.54 8.60 16.46
N VAL A 34 -9.55 7.76 15.43
CA VAL A 34 -9.36 8.14 14.04
C VAL A 34 -10.52 7.61 13.22
N ARG A 35 -11.13 8.49 12.42
CA ARG A 35 -12.07 8.13 11.37
C ARG A 35 -11.44 8.47 10.03
N LEU A 36 -11.42 7.48 9.13
CA LEU A 36 -10.97 7.65 7.76
C LEU A 36 -12.12 7.32 6.82
N GLU A 37 -12.37 8.22 5.87
CA GLU A 37 -13.34 8.06 4.78
C GLU A 37 -12.59 8.17 3.46
N VAL A 38 -12.69 7.15 2.62
CA VAL A 38 -11.96 7.07 1.36
C VAL A 38 -12.81 6.44 0.26
N ASP A 39 -12.46 6.74 -0.98
CA ASP A 39 -12.89 5.95 -2.14
C ASP A 39 -11.94 4.74 -2.32
N ASP A 40 -12.44 3.51 -2.13
CA ASP A 40 -11.60 2.31 -2.10
C ASP A 40 -10.95 2.00 -3.46
N LYS A 41 -11.67 2.25 -4.56
CA LYS A 41 -11.16 2.04 -5.93
C LYS A 41 -10.08 3.05 -6.28
N ALA A 42 -10.33 4.34 -6.06
CA ALA A 42 -9.40 5.40 -6.39
C ALA A 42 -8.07 5.24 -5.66
N ASN A 43 -8.10 4.78 -4.40
CA ASN A 43 -6.88 4.49 -3.62
C ASN A 43 -5.95 3.47 -4.27
N SER A 44 -6.49 2.53 -5.05
CA SER A 44 -5.68 1.48 -5.72
C SER A 44 -5.42 1.75 -7.20
N ALA A 45 -6.23 2.60 -7.84
CA ALA A 45 -6.13 2.85 -9.27
C ALA A 45 -4.74 3.36 -9.69
N GLY A 46 -4.15 4.30 -8.93
CA GLY A 46 -2.80 4.81 -9.19
C GLY A 46 -1.73 3.72 -9.11
N ILE A 47 -1.83 2.86 -8.09
CA ILE A 47 -0.92 1.72 -7.91
C ILE A 47 -0.99 0.74 -9.09
N VAL A 48 -2.20 0.47 -9.59
CA VAL A 48 -2.41 -0.43 -10.73
C VAL A 48 -1.84 0.17 -12.03
N VAL A 49 -1.99 1.47 -12.25
CA VAL A 49 -1.40 2.16 -13.42
C VAL A 49 0.11 2.00 -13.43
N ASP A 50 0.78 2.22 -12.31
CA ASP A 50 2.23 2.06 -12.23
C ASP A 50 2.67 0.60 -12.36
N ALA A 51 1.93 -0.34 -11.77
CA ALA A 51 2.21 -1.77 -11.93
C ALA A 51 2.18 -2.22 -13.40
N ILE A 52 1.19 -1.77 -14.17
CA ILE A 52 1.08 -2.10 -15.61
C ILE A 52 2.25 -1.50 -16.39
N ARG A 53 2.66 -0.26 -16.09
CA ARG A 53 3.79 0.40 -16.75
C ARG A 53 5.11 -0.32 -16.45
N LEU A 54 5.31 -0.75 -15.21
CA LEU A 54 6.49 -1.52 -14.81
C LEU A 54 6.52 -2.90 -15.48
N ALA A 55 5.37 -3.57 -15.58
CA ALA A 55 5.25 -4.82 -16.34
C ALA A 55 5.61 -4.62 -17.82
N LYS A 56 5.20 -3.49 -18.43
CA LYS A 56 5.58 -3.15 -19.81
C LYS A 56 7.09 -2.91 -19.95
N ILE A 57 7.72 -2.20 -19.01
CA ILE A 57 9.18 -2.02 -18.99
C ILE A 57 9.91 -3.36 -18.90
N ALA A 58 9.46 -4.28 -18.04
CA ALA A 58 10.05 -5.61 -17.93
C ALA A 58 9.91 -6.40 -19.24
N LEU A 59 8.73 -6.36 -19.86
CA LEU A 59 8.47 -7.00 -21.15
C LEU A 59 9.41 -6.46 -22.24
N ASP A 60 9.58 -5.14 -22.32
CA ASP A 60 10.45 -4.49 -23.31
C ASP A 60 11.93 -4.84 -23.12
N ARG A 61 12.33 -5.16 -21.89
CA ARG A 61 13.70 -5.59 -21.54
C ARG A 61 13.87 -7.10 -21.58
N GLY A 62 12.85 -7.87 -21.94
CA GLY A 62 12.89 -9.34 -21.92
C GLY A 62 13.06 -9.93 -20.51
N VAL A 63 12.70 -9.20 -19.46
CA VAL A 63 12.79 -9.65 -18.07
C VAL A 63 11.53 -10.44 -17.73
N GLY A 64 11.70 -11.74 -17.51
CA GLY A 64 10.63 -12.64 -17.05
C GLY A 64 10.58 -12.78 -15.53
N GLY A 65 9.47 -13.33 -15.05
CA GLY A 65 9.25 -13.57 -13.62
C GLY A 65 8.85 -12.32 -12.83
N PRO A 66 8.77 -12.42 -11.49
CA PRO A 66 8.36 -11.30 -10.64
C PRO A 66 9.38 -10.16 -10.66
N ILE A 67 8.92 -8.94 -10.96
CA ILE A 67 9.71 -7.72 -10.77
C ILE A 67 9.74 -7.45 -9.27
N LYS A 68 10.72 -8.02 -8.56
CA LYS A 68 10.88 -7.93 -7.10
C LYS A 68 10.75 -6.50 -6.56
N PRO A 69 11.47 -5.48 -7.09
CA PRO A 69 11.38 -4.13 -6.55
C PRO A 69 9.99 -3.49 -6.74
N ALA A 70 9.36 -3.70 -7.91
CA ALA A 70 7.99 -3.23 -8.14
C ALA A 70 6.98 -3.93 -7.24
N SER A 71 7.14 -5.24 -7.03
CA SER A 71 6.26 -6.03 -6.17
C SER A 71 6.37 -5.57 -4.71
N ALA A 72 7.60 -5.35 -4.24
CA ALA A 72 7.87 -4.87 -2.89
C ALA A 72 7.28 -3.48 -2.62
N TYR A 73 7.24 -2.61 -3.64
CA TYR A 73 6.74 -1.24 -3.48
C TYR A 73 5.21 -1.13 -3.65
N LEU A 74 4.61 -1.95 -4.51
CA LEU A 74 3.21 -1.81 -4.91
C LEU A 74 2.26 -2.83 -4.28
N MET A 75 2.76 -3.95 -3.76
CA MET A 75 1.94 -5.05 -3.25
C MET A 75 2.09 -5.22 -1.74
N LYS A 76 0.99 -5.58 -1.06
CA LYS A 76 0.99 -5.81 0.39
C LYS A 76 1.75 -7.08 0.83
N HIS A 77 1.84 -8.05 -0.06
CA HIS A 77 2.48 -9.35 0.19
C HIS A 77 3.49 -9.68 -0.93
N PRO A 78 4.61 -8.96 -0.98
CA PRO A 78 5.67 -9.27 -1.92
C PRO A 78 6.39 -10.56 -1.54
N ILE A 79 7.09 -11.15 -2.53
CA ILE A 79 7.92 -12.35 -2.33
C ILE A 79 9.10 -12.04 -1.38
N GLU A 80 9.68 -10.86 -1.52
CA GLU A 80 10.75 -10.35 -0.67
C GLU A 80 10.25 -9.10 0.05
N GLN A 81 10.17 -9.18 1.38
CA GLN A 81 9.75 -8.08 2.24
C GLN A 81 10.93 -7.13 2.45
N THR A 82 10.68 -5.83 2.33
CA THR A 82 11.65 -4.76 2.56
C THR A 82 10.92 -3.53 3.09
N SER A 83 11.65 -2.48 3.48
CA SER A 83 11.01 -1.23 3.88
C SER A 83 10.49 -0.47 2.65
N ASP A 84 9.38 0.25 2.79
CA ASP A 84 8.78 1.04 1.70
C ASP A 84 9.79 2.00 1.05
N VAL A 85 10.66 2.62 1.85
CA VAL A 85 11.70 3.55 1.38
C VAL A 85 12.70 2.84 0.46
N LYS A 86 13.14 1.63 0.86
CA LYS A 86 14.07 0.83 0.05
C LYS A 86 13.39 0.28 -1.19
N ALA A 87 12.15 -0.22 -1.06
CA ALA A 87 11.36 -0.71 -2.18
C ALA A 87 11.17 0.37 -3.26
N LYS A 88 10.89 1.61 -2.83
CA LYS A 88 10.76 2.76 -3.72
C LYS A 88 12.04 3.03 -4.50
N ASP A 89 13.17 3.14 -3.80
CA ASP A 89 14.47 3.42 -4.41
C ASP A 89 14.89 2.32 -5.41
N GLU A 90 14.68 1.06 -5.06
CA GLU A 90 14.94 -0.06 -5.97
C GLU A 90 13.99 -0.08 -7.17
N CYS A 91 12.73 0.32 -6.98
CA CYS A 91 11.77 0.46 -8.07
C CYS A 91 12.15 1.61 -9.02
N GLU A 92 12.62 2.74 -8.50
CA GLU A 92 13.10 3.86 -9.30
C GLU A 92 14.37 3.49 -10.09
N LYS A 93 15.30 2.74 -9.49
CA LYS A 93 16.47 2.19 -10.20
C LYS A 93 16.06 1.24 -11.32
N PHE A 94 15.08 0.37 -11.05
CA PHE A 94 14.52 -0.49 -12.08
C PHE A 94 13.94 0.34 -13.24
N VAL A 95 13.19 1.41 -12.96
CA VAL A 95 12.67 2.30 -14.02
C VAL A 95 13.81 2.96 -14.81
N ALA A 96 14.84 3.46 -14.13
CA ALA A 96 16.00 4.11 -14.74
C ALA A 96 16.85 3.16 -15.61
N GLY A 97 16.77 1.85 -15.39
CA GLY A 97 17.59 0.86 -16.08
C GLY A 97 18.99 0.70 -15.49
N ASN A 98 19.16 1.05 -14.22
CA ASN A 98 20.38 0.89 -13.44
C ASN A 98 20.38 -0.40 -12.63
#